data_AF-A0A5N9HZC7-F1
#
_entry.id   AF-A0A5N9HZC7-F1
#
_cell.length_a   1.000
_cell.length_b   1.000
_cell.length_c   1.000
_cell.angle_alpha   90.00
_cell.angle_beta   90.00
_cell.angle_gamma   90.00
#
_symmetry.space_group_name_H-M   'P 1'
#
loop_
_entity.id
_entity.type
_entity.pdbx_description
1 polymer ?
#
loop_
_entity_poly.entity_id
_entity_poly.type
_entity_poly.pdbx_seq_one_letter_code
_entity_poly.pdbx_strand_id
1 'polypeptide(L)'
;MTRFRPYLLSNLYFTLWVSSISGISNALASYWSKDLGALESAIDFIHAFAGNSVIGLIVNFIPATFNVKYAHTPLFWLSGNLMMLGMNALMLGAHYAIQTENPIEARIVPTIASQCLENMFILKRLIAKNNA
;
A
#
# COMPACT_ATOMS: atom_id res chain seq x y z
N MET A 1 -21.54 2.37 10.99
CA MET A 1 -20.87 3.34 10.09
C MET A 1 -19.58 3.94 10.65
N THR A 2 -19.31 3.92 11.96
CA THR A 2 -18.15 4.58 12.58
C THR A 2 -16.77 3.99 12.25
N ARG A 3 -16.67 2.74 11.78
CA ARG A 3 -15.38 2.08 11.44
C ARG A 3 -14.97 2.17 9.98
N PHE A 4 -15.88 2.56 9.09
CA PHE A 4 -15.69 2.57 7.63
C PHE A 4 -14.73 3.69 7.19
N ARG A 5 -14.98 4.90 7.68
CA ARG A 5 -14.19 6.10 7.34
C ARG A 5 -12.72 6.02 7.77
N PRO A 6 -12.38 5.65 9.02
CA PRO A 6 -10.98 5.61 9.42
C PRO A 6 -10.18 4.55 8.63
N TYR A 7 -10.78 3.40 8.32
CA TYR A 7 -10.09 2.34 7.57
C TYR A 7 -9.78 2.74 6.11
N LEU A 8 -10.73 3.37 5.43
CA LEU A 8 -10.51 3.88 4.07
C LEU A 8 -9.52 5.04 4.04
N LEU A 9 -9.60 5.97 5.00
CA LEU A 9 -8.63 7.06 5.13
C LEU A 9 -7.23 6.52 5.35
N SER A 10 -7.05 5.52 6.21
CA SER A 10 -5.74 4.91 6.46
C SER A 10 -5.15 4.23 5.22
N ASN A 11 -5.98 3.52 4.44
CA ASN A 11 -5.55 2.93 3.17
C ASN A 11 -5.17 4.01 2.14
N LEU A 12 -5.93 5.10 2.07
CA LEU A 12 -5.63 6.24 1.22
C LEU A 12 -4.28 6.88 1.59
N TYR A 13 -4.08 7.18 2.89
CA TYR A 13 -2.84 7.75 3.40
C TYR A 13 -1.64 6.86 3.12
N PHE A 14 -1.78 5.55 3.36
CA PHE A 14 -0.71 4.60 3.08
C PHE A 14 -0.35 4.58 1.59
N THR A 15 -1.36 4.52 0.72
CA THR A 15 -1.17 4.50 -0.74
C THR A 15 -0.43 5.75 -1.22
N LEU A 16 -0.87 6.93 -0.79
CA LEU A 16 -0.26 8.19 -1.18
C LEU A 16 1.16 8.30 -0.62
N TRP A 17 1.38 7.89 0.62
CA TRP A 17 2.70 7.92 1.25
C TRP A 17 3.71 7.02 0.55
N VAL A 18 3.35 5.76 0.27
CA VAL A 18 4.20 4.82 -0.47
C VAL A 18 4.48 5.35 -1.86
N SER A 19 3.48 5.91 -2.53
CA SER A 19 3.63 6.49 -3.87
C SER A 19 4.57 7.70 -3.87
N SER A 20 4.48 8.56 -2.86
CA SER A 20 5.40 9.69 -2.68
C SER A 20 6.83 9.23 -2.45
N ILE A 21 7.05 8.22 -1.61
CA ILE A 21 8.39 7.66 -1.38
C ILE A 21 8.95 7.06 -2.67
N SER A 22 8.17 6.24 -3.38
CA SER A 22 8.61 5.67 -4.67
C SER A 22 8.88 6.75 -5.72
N GLY A 23 8.08 7.82 -5.76
CA GLY A 23 8.33 8.99 -6.60
C GLY A 23 9.67 9.63 -6.29
N ILE A 24 9.92 9.96 -5.01
CA ILE A 24 11.17 10.57 -4.55
C ILE A 24 12.36 9.66 -4.87
N SER A 25 12.26 8.37 -4.57
CA SER A 25 13.34 7.40 -4.83
C SER A 25 13.70 7.33 -6.31
N ASN A 26 12.71 7.30 -7.22
CA ASN A 26 12.98 7.27 -8.66
C ASN A 26 13.55 8.60 -9.17
N ALA A 27 13.04 9.73 -8.68
CA ALA A 27 13.58 11.05 -9.02
C ALA A 27 15.05 11.18 -8.60
N LEU A 28 15.38 10.74 -7.38
CA LEU A 28 16.75 10.74 -6.86
C LEU A 28 17.66 9.79 -7.63
N ALA A 29 17.19 8.59 -7.97
CA ALA A 29 17.95 7.65 -8.78
C ALA A 29 18.23 8.21 -10.18
N SER A 30 17.26 8.87 -10.81
CA SER A 30 17.44 9.49 -12.11
C SER A 30 18.39 10.69 -12.06
N TYR A 31 18.28 11.54 -11.04
CA TYR A 31 19.15 12.70 -10.87
C TYR A 31 20.59 12.33 -10.49
N TRP A 32 20.78 11.41 -9.55
CA TRP A 32 22.11 11.08 -9.02
C TRP A 32 22.78 9.87 -9.69
N SER A 33 22.03 8.88 -10.16
CA SER A 33 22.60 7.66 -10.75
C SER A 33 22.61 7.67 -12.27
N LYS A 34 21.73 8.45 -12.91
CA LYS A 34 21.64 8.55 -14.37
C LYS A 34 22.04 9.93 -14.93
N ASP A 35 22.43 10.85 -14.05
CA ASP A 35 22.88 12.21 -14.39
C ASP A 35 21.86 12.99 -15.25
N LEU A 36 20.57 12.70 -15.05
CA LEU A 36 19.47 13.33 -15.77
C LEU A 36 19.17 14.72 -15.21
N GLY A 37 18.69 15.61 -16.07
CA GLY A 37 18.29 16.96 -15.67
C GLY A 37 17.14 16.97 -14.67
N ALA A 38 16.96 18.11 -13.99
CA ALA A 38 15.88 18.29 -13.00
C ALA A 38 14.48 18.05 -13.58
N LEU A 39 14.26 18.41 -14.85
CA LEU A 39 12.99 18.19 -15.56
C LEU A 39 12.71 16.70 -15.79
N GLU A 40 13.71 15.95 -16.24
CA GLU A 40 13.60 14.51 -16.52
C GLU A 40 13.40 13.71 -15.23
N SER A 41 14.13 14.09 -14.18
CA SER A 41 13.97 13.52 -12.84
C SER A 41 12.57 13.82 -12.25
N ALA A 42 11.99 14.97 -12.54
CA ALA A 42 10.62 15.30 -12.15
C ALA A 42 9.57 14.49 -12.95
N ILE A 43 9.83 14.19 -14.23
CA ILE A 43 8.98 13.31 -15.01
C ILE A 43 9.01 11.89 -14.43
N ASP A 44 10.19 11.39 -14.04
CA ASP A 44 10.33 10.08 -13.39
C ASP A 44 9.65 10.03 -12.02
N PHE A 45 9.71 11.14 -11.26
CA PHE A 45 8.89 11.29 -10.05
C PHE A 45 7.41 11.07 -10.36
N ILE A 46 6.86 11.83 -11.33
CA ILE A 46 5.44 11.80 -11.66
C ILE A 46 5.03 10.42 -12.15
N HIS A 47 5.85 9.80 -13.00
CA HIS A 47 5.56 8.46 -13.53
C HIS A 47 5.49 7.43 -12.39
N ALA A 48 6.47 7.43 -11.50
CA ALA A 48 6.51 6.51 -10.37
C ALA A 48 5.41 6.80 -9.34
N PHE A 49 5.16 8.07 -9.04
CA PHE A 49 4.10 8.49 -8.12
C PHE A 49 2.72 8.12 -8.67
N ALA A 50 2.42 8.48 -9.91
CA ALA A 50 1.12 8.24 -10.53
C ALA A 50 0.86 6.75 -10.74
N GLY A 51 1.87 6.01 -11.23
CA GLY A 51 1.78 4.55 -11.39
C GLY A 51 1.46 3.84 -10.08
N ASN A 52 2.22 4.15 -9.02
CA ASN A 52 1.98 3.56 -7.70
C ASN A 52 0.68 4.07 -7.05
N SER A 53 0.30 5.33 -7.26
CA SER A 53 -0.93 5.87 -6.68
C SER A 53 -2.16 5.25 -7.31
N VAL A 54 -2.23 5.16 -8.65
CA VAL A 54 -3.40 4.64 -9.35
C VAL A 54 -3.55 3.14 -9.07
N ILE A 55 -2.49 2.36 -9.26
CA ILE A 55 -2.53 0.91 -9.01
C ILE A 55 -2.76 0.67 -7.52
N GLY A 56 -2.02 1.36 -6.65
CA GLY A 56 -2.15 1.29 -5.20
C GLY A 56 -3.56 1.59 -4.70
N LEU A 57 -4.22 2.61 -5.28
CA LEU A 57 -5.60 2.95 -4.91
C LEU A 57 -6.54 1.83 -5.31
N ILE A 58 -6.43 1.29 -6.53
CA ILE A 58 -7.28 0.19 -7.00
C ILE A 58 -7.09 -1.05 -6.10
N VAL A 59 -5.84 -1.46 -5.89
CA VAL A 59 -5.53 -2.68 -5.12
C VAL A 59 -5.77 -2.52 -3.63
N ASN A 60 -5.82 -1.31 -3.07
CA ASN A 60 -6.19 -1.09 -1.66
C ASN A 60 -7.71 -0.86 -1.48
N PHE A 61 -8.39 -0.20 -2.43
CA PHE A 61 -9.83 0.07 -2.34
C PHE A 61 -10.70 -1.16 -2.58
N ILE A 62 -10.32 -2.05 -3.51
CA ILE A 62 -11.09 -3.27 -3.78
C ILE A 62 -11.17 -4.13 -2.50
N PRO A 63 -10.03 -4.50 -1.88
CA PRO A 63 -10.03 -5.12 -0.57
C PRO A 63 -10.84 -4.32 0.44
N ALA A 64 -10.55 -3.02 0.59
CA ALA A 64 -11.18 -2.24 1.64
C ALA A 64 -12.71 -2.24 1.55
N THR A 65 -13.25 -2.21 0.33
CA THR A 65 -14.70 -2.28 0.06
C THR A 65 -15.28 -3.65 0.40
N PHE A 66 -14.59 -4.75 0.07
CA PHE A 66 -15.01 -6.10 0.45
C PHE A 66 -14.97 -6.30 1.96
N ASN A 67 -13.92 -5.82 2.64
CA ASN A 67 -13.76 -6.00 4.07
C ASN A 67 -14.89 -5.35 4.86
N VAL A 68 -15.44 -4.25 4.36
CA VAL A 68 -16.48 -3.48 5.03
C VAL A 68 -17.76 -4.28 5.26
N LYS A 69 -18.07 -5.24 4.38
CA LYS A 69 -19.20 -6.15 4.58
C LYS A 69 -19.07 -6.93 5.89
N TYR A 70 -17.84 -7.14 6.36
CA TYR A 70 -17.52 -7.84 7.60
C TYR A 70 -17.29 -6.90 8.80
N ALA A 71 -17.43 -5.58 8.65
CA ALA A 71 -17.12 -4.58 9.70
C ALA A 71 -17.90 -4.73 11.01
N HIS A 72 -19.02 -5.44 10.96
CA HIS A 72 -19.89 -5.76 12.09
C HIS A 72 -19.47 -7.05 12.82
N THR A 73 -18.64 -7.88 12.19
CA THR A 73 -18.19 -9.16 12.71
C THR A 73 -16.85 -9.01 13.46
N PRO A 74 -16.55 -9.91 14.42
CA PRO A 74 -15.21 -9.98 15.01
C PRO A 74 -14.14 -10.34 13.97
N LEU A 75 -14.53 -10.91 12.82
CA LEU A 75 -13.64 -11.36 11.76
C LEU A 75 -13.15 -10.24 10.84
N PHE A 76 -13.70 -9.02 10.90
CA PHE A 76 -13.31 -7.87 10.06
C PHE A 76 -11.79 -7.68 9.90
N TRP A 77 -11.05 -7.93 10.98
CA TRP A 77 -9.61 -7.75 11.01
C TRP A 77 -8.85 -8.94 10.44
N LEU A 78 -9.38 -10.15 10.62
CA LEU A 78 -8.84 -11.35 10.01
C LEU A 78 -9.07 -11.32 8.49
N SER A 79 -10.26 -10.92 8.06
CA SER A 79 -10.58 -10.74 6.64
C SER A 79 -9.75 -9.64 6.00
N GLY A 80 -9.51 -8.52 6.70
CA GLY A 80 -8.59 -7.47 6.27
C GLY A 80 -7.18 -7.98 6.04
N ASN A 81 -6.61 -8.66 7.04
CA ASN A 81 -5.26 -9.22 6.96
C ASN A 81 -5.09 -10.25 5.83
N LEU A 82 -6.03 -11.21 5.70
CA LEU A 82 -5.96 -12.25 4.67
C LEU A 82 -6.06 -11.67 3.26
N MET A 83 -6.91 -10.69 3.09
CA MET A 83 -7.17 -10.06 1.81
C MET A 83 -6.01 -9.13 1.41
N MET A 84 -5.35 -8.46 2.36
CA MET A 84 -4.11 -7.73 2.09
C MET A 84 -2.93 -8.67 1.76
N LEU A 85 -2.85 -9.83 2.42
CA LEU A 85 -1.88 -10.87 2.09
C LEU A 85 -2.12 -11.42 0.67
N GLY A 86 -3.37 -11.70 0.31
CA GLY A 86 -3.77 -12.09 -1.04
C GLY A 86 -3.43 -11.01 -2.08
N MET A 87 -3.64 -9.74 -1.75
CA MET A 87 -3.31 -8.64 -2.66
C MET A 87 -1.81 -8.47 -2.88
N ASN A 88 -1.01 -8.64 -1.83
CA ASN A 88 0.45 -8.67 -1.92
C ASN A 88 0.95 -9.84 -2.78
N ALA A 89 0.33 -11.01 -2.67
CA ALA A 89 0.65 -12.16 -3.52
C ALA A 89 0.29 -11.91 -5.00
N LEU A 90 -0.85 -11.29 -5.27
CA LEU A 90 -1.25 -10.89 -6.62
C LEU A 90 -0.30 -9.85 -7.23
N MET A 91 0.10 -8.84 -6.45
CA MET A 91 1.10 -7.87 -6.90
C MET A 91 2.45 -8.53 -7.16
N LEU A 92 2.88 -9.48 -6.33
CA LEU A 92 4.09 -10.26 -6.59
C LEU A 92 3.96 -11.03 -7.93
N GLY A 93 2.83 -11.67 -8.18
CA GLY A 93 2.53 -12.30 -9.47
C GLY A 93 2.58 -11.32 -10.65
N ALA A 94 2.09 -10.09 -10.47
CA ALA A 94 2.18 -9.04 -11.49
C ALA A 94 3.63 -8.62 -11.76
N HIS A 95 4.46 -8.48 -10.72
CA HIS A 95 5.90 -8.19 -10.87
C HIS A 95 6.66 -9.31 -11.59
N TYR A 96 6.28 -10.57 -11.37
CA TYR A 96 6.78 -11.70 -12.16
C TYR A 96 6.32 -11.60 -13.63
N ALA A 97 5.05 -11.25 -13.89
CA ALA A 97 4.51 -11.16 -15.25
C ALA A 97 5.17 -10.05 -16.08
N ILE A 98 5.54 -8.92 -15.46
CA ILE A 98 6.24 -7.81 -16.13
C ILE A 98 7.77 -7.96 -16.11
N GLN A 99 8.29 -9.10 -15.64
CA GLN A 99 9.72 -9.41 -15.60
C GLN A 99 10.56 -8.34 -14.87
N THR A 100 10.10 -7.90 -13.69
CA THR A 100 10.92 -7.04 -12.81
C THR A 100 12.21 -7.79 -12.44
N GLU A 101 13.37 -7.13 -12.44
CA GLU A 101 14.68 -7.78 -12.18
C GLU A 101 14.73 -8.53 -10.84
N ASN A 102 14.16 -7.95 -9.77
CA ASN A 102 14.07 -8.62 -8.49
C ASN A 102 12.67 -8.45 -7.85
N PRO A 103 11.68 -9.26 -8.27
CA PRO A 103 10.27 -9.06 -7.92
C PRO A 103 9.99 -9.35 -6.43
N ILE A 104 10.77 -10.25 -5.81
CA ILE A 104 10.64 -10.55 -4.38
C ILE A 104 11.11 -9.36 -3.54
N GLU A 105 12.29 -8.82 -3.84
CA GLU A 105 12.84 -7.67 -3.12
C GLU A 105 11.96 -6.43 -3.29
N ALA A 106 11.45 -6.21 -4.51
CA ALA A 106 10.49 -5.14 -4.80
C ALA A 106 9.18 -5.25 -3.99
N ARG A 107 8.81 -6.45 -3.52
CA ARG A 107 7.53 -6.70 -2.84
C ARG A 107 7.65 -6.99 -1.36
N ILE A 108 8.79 -7.44 -0.87
CA ILE A 108 8.94 -7.84 0.54
C ILE A 108 8.75 -6.65 1.48
N VAL A 109 9.35 -5.50 1.16
CA VAL A 109 9.25 -4.28 1.98
C VAL A 109 7.80 -3.74 1.99
N PRO A 110 7.13 -3.54 0.83
CA PRO A 110 5.70 -3.16 0.82
C PRO A 110 4.80 -4.15 1.56
N THR A 111 5.06 -5.45 1.45
CA THR A 111 4.26 -6.50 2.10
C THR A 111 4.41 -6.45 3.62
N ILE A 112 5.64 -6.32 4.12
CA ILE A 112 5.89 -6.18 5.57
C ILE A 112 5.25 -4.89 6.09
N ALA A 113 5.44 -3.77 5.38
CA ALA A 113 4.86 -2.48 5.77
C ALA A 113 3.33 -2.52 5.84
N SER A 114 2.67 -3.12 4.84
CA SER A 114 1.21 -3.23 4.83
C SER A 114 0.69 -4.09 5.98
N GLN A 115 1.31 -5.24 6.26
CA GLN A 115 0.87 -6.13 7.34
C GLN A 115 1.13 -5.54 8.73
N CYS A 116 2.26 -4.85 8.91
CA CYS A 116 2.54 -4.12 10.15
C CYS A 116 1.49 -3.05 10.42
N LEU A 117 1.06 -2.32 9.39
CA LEU A 117 0.01 -1.30 9.54
C LEU A 117 -1.35 -1.91 9.88
N GLU A 118 -1.78 -2.96 9.17
CA GLU A 118 -3.05 -3.64 9.48
C GLU A 118 -3.04 -4.14 10.92
N ASN A 119 -1.96 -4.78 11.35
CA ASN A 119 -1.79 -5.26 12.72
C ASN A 119 -1.77 -4.11 13.74
N MET A 120 -1.17 -2.97 13.42
CA MET A 120 -1.22 -1.78 14.29
C MET A 120 -2.64 -1.23 14.43
N PHE A 121 -3.44 -1.22 13.36
CA PHE A 121 -4.85 -0.82 13.42
C PHE A 121 -5.67 -1.78 14.30
N ILE A 122 -5.42 -3.09 14.17
CA ILE A 122 -6.02 -4.12 15.03
C ILE A 122 -5.66 -3.86 16.49
N LEU A 123 -4.38 -3.64 16.77
CA LEU A 123 -3.87 -3.44 18.13
C LEU A 123 -4.47 -2.19 18.78
N LYS A 124 -4.45 -1.04 18.08
CA LYS A 124 -5.06 0.21 18.57
C LYS A 124 -6.54 0.03 18.89
N ARG A 125 -7.26 -0.74 18.08
CA ARG A 125 -8.68 -1.00 18.29
C ARG A 125 -8.95 -1.98 19.42
N LEU A 126 -8.09 -2.96 19.65
CA LEU A 126 -8.15 -3.85 20.82
C LEU A 126 -7.92 -3.08 22.12
N ILE A 127 -6.90 -2.22 22.15
CA ILE A 127 -6.60 -1.34 23.30
C ILE A 127 -7.79 -0.43 23.60
N ALA A 128 -8.36 0.23 22.59
CA ALA A 128 -9.52 1.10 22.77
C ALA A 128 -10.78 0.36 23.29
N LYS A 129 -10.92 -0.94 22.97
CA LYS A 129 -12.03 -1.76 23.47
C LYS A 129 -11.81 -2.18 24.94
N ASN A 130 -10.57 -2.39 25.37
CA ASN A 130 -10.25 -2.80 26.75
C ASN A 130 -10.22 -1.62 27.72
N ASN A 131 -10.06 -0.39 27.23
CA ASN A 131 -10.04 0.84 28.03
C ASN A 131 -11.42 1.53 28.13
N ALA A 132 -12.48 0.92 27.60
CA ALA A 132 -13.86 1.42 27.61
C ALA A 132 -14.76 0.47 28.41
#